data_AF-A0A2V5Y676-F1
#
_entry.id   AF-A0A2V5Y676-F1
#
_cell.length_a   1.000
_cell.length_b   1.000
_cell.length_c   1.000
_cell.angle_alpha   90.00
_cell.angle_beta   90.00
_cell.angle_gamma   90.00
#
_symmetry.space_group_name_H-M   'P 1'
#
loop_
_entity.id
_entity.type
_entity.pdbx_description
1 polymer ?
#
loop_
_entity_poly.entity_id
_entity_poly.type
_entity_poly.pdbx_seq_one_letter_code
_entity_poly.pdbx_strand_id
1 'polypeptide(L)'
;AGTARRALPNGAPSGKRVLLWPDTFCNFFHPEIAKAAVETLEGAGFDVVVPEPDLCCGRPLYDYGMLDTAKRWLSQILTTLRSEIEAGTPMIGLEPSCTAVFRDELMALFPHHEQAIRLSQ
;
A
#
# COMPACT_ATOMS: atom_id res chain seq x y z
N ALA A 1 34.02 18.32 19.19
CA ALA A 1 34.07 18.73 17.76
C ALA A 1 33.77 17.49 16.93
N GLY A 2 32.68 17.34 16.19
CA GLY A 2 31.74 18.31 15.66
C GLY A 2 31.43 17.88 14.22
N THR A 3 30.47 16.98 14.03
CA THR A 3 29.82 16.78 12.72
C THR A 3 28.33 16.76 12.98
N ALA A 4 27.77 17.97 13.02
CA ALA A 4 26.34 18.18 13.03
C ALA A 4 25.73 17.53 11.79
N ARG A 5 24.77 16.62 11.98
CA ARG A 5 23.86 16.20 10.90
C ARG A 5 23.13 17.45 10.44
N ARG A 6 23.41 17.86 9.20
CA ARG A 6 22.74 18.97 8.53
C ARG A 6 21.26 18.62 8.41
N ALA A 7 20.40 19.36 9.11
CA ALA A 7 18.96 19.30 8.92
C ALA A 7 18.66 19.63 7.45
N LEU A 8 17.91 18.76 6.77
CA LEU A 8 17.40 19.05 5.43
C LEU A 8 16.26 20.07 5.58
N PRO A 9 16.29 21.17 4.80
CA PRO A 9 15.22 22.17 4.85
C PRO A 9 13.91 21.60 4.29
N ASN A 10 12.80 21.93 4.97
CA ASN A 10 11.44 21.77 4.48
C ASN A 10 11.34 22.33 3.05
N GLY A 11 11.13 21.46 2.07
CA GLY A 11 10.92 21.84 0.68
C GLY A 11 10.69 20.61 -0.18
N ALA A 12 9.44 20.46 -0.65
CA ALA A 12 8.90 19.53 -1.65
C ALA A 12 9.48 18.09 -1.71
N PRO A 13 8.65 17.03 -1.71
CA PRO A 13 9.15 15.66 -1.82
C PRO A 13 9.98 15.49 -3.10
N SER A 14 11.30 15.39 -2.93
CA SER A 14 12.28 15.13 -4.00
C SER A 14 12.60 13.63 -4.12
N GLY A 15 12.08 12.84 -3.17
CA GLY A 15 12.15 11.39 -3.16
C GLY A 15 11.18 10.75 -4.14
N LYS A 16 11.49 9.53 -4.58
CA LYS A 16 10.52 8.73 -5.34
C LYS A 16 9.33 8.43 -4.41
N ARG A 17 8.11 8.67 -4.88
CA ARG A 17 6.87 8.40 -4.14
C ARG A 17 6.62 6.90 -4.05
N VAL A 18 6.23 6.41 -2.87
CA VAL A 18 5.82 5.01 -2.64
C VAL A 18 4.58 4.97 -1.76
N LEU A 19 3.70 4.00 -2.04
CA LEU A 19 2.51 3.74 -1.25
C LEU A 19 2.78 2.58 -0.30
N LEU A 20 2.90 2.85 0.99
CA LEU A 20 3.00 1.81 2.02
C LEU A 20 1.60 1.34 2.39
N TRP A 21 1.28 0.08 2.09
CA TRP A 21 0.02 -0.55 2.45
C TRP A 21 0.07 -1.08 3.90
N PRO A 22 -0.73 -0.53 4.82
CA PRO A 22 -0.85 -1.06 6.17
C PRO A 22 -1.87 -2.21 6.16
N ASP A 23 -1.40 -3.44 6.31
CA ASP A 23 -2.32 -4.56 6.53
C ASP A 23 -3.06 -4.41 7.87
N THR A 24 -4.13 -5.18 8.06
CA THR A 24 -4.99 -5.08 9.25
C THR A 24 -4.22 -5.29 10.57
N PHE A 25 -3.19 -6.13 10.60
CA PHE A 25 -2.40 -6.34 11.82
C PHE A 25 -1.51 -5.13 12.09
N CYS A 26 -0.80 -4.63 11.08
CA CYS A 26 0.00 -3.43 11.22
C CYS A 26 -0.85 -2.19 11.52
N ASN A 27 -2.09 -2.11 11.05
CA ASN A 27 -2.94 -0.95 11.30
C ASN A 27 -3.52 -0.91 12.73
N PHE A 28 -3.91 -2.07 13.28
CA PHE A 28 -4.68 -2.12 14.54
C PHE A 28 -4.01 -2.84 15.71
N PHE A 29 -3.04 -3.72 15.47
CA PHE A 29 -2.43 -4.57 16.51
C PHE A 29 -0.95 -4.24 16.75
N HIS A 30 -0.20 -4.06 15.67
CA HIS A 30 1.24 -3.82 15.68
C HIS A 30 1.65 -2.56 14.87
N PRO A 31 1.10 -1.38 15.22
CA PRO A 31 1.38 -0.12 14.51
C PRO A 31 2.84 0.32 14.54
N GLU A 32 3.62 -0.16 15.51
CA GLU A 32 5.07 0.06 15.55
C GLU A 32 5.78 -0.49 14.30
N ILE A 33 5.29 -1.58 13.69
CA ILE A 33 5.90 -2.18 12.50
C ILE A 33 5.70 -1.27 11.29
N ALA A 34 4.48 -0.76 11.08
CA ALA A 34 4.19 0.20 10.01
C ALA A 34 5.00 1.49 10.17
N LYS A 35 5.11 2.02 11.40
CA LYS A 35 5.90 3.22 11.69
C LYS A 35 7.39 3.01 11.38
N ALA A 36 7.96 1.88 11.81
CA ALA A 36 9.35 1.55 11.50
C ALA A 36 9.61 1.42 9.99
N ALA A 37 8.63 0.90 9.23
CA ALA A 37 8.72 0.83 7.78
C ALA A 37 8.71 2.23 7.13
N VAL A 38 7.84 3.14 7.58
CA VAL A 38 7.84 4.55 7.14
C VAL A 38 9.21 5.18 7.41
N GLU A 39 9.70 5.11 8.65
CA GLU A 39 11.01 5.68 9.04
C GLU A 39 12.16 5.13 8.19
N THR A 40 12.12 3.83 7.88
CA THR A 40 13.13 3.18 7.05
C THR A 40 13.09 3.67 5.60
N LEU A 41 11.89 3.76 5.01
CA LEU A 41 11.69 4.22 3.64
C LEU A 41 12.02 5.71 3.48
N GLU A 42 11.58 6.55 4.40
CA GLU A 42 11.93 7.97 4.43
C GLU A 42 13.43 8.18 4.65
N GLY A 43 14.05 7.38 5.54
CA GLY A 43 15.50 7.36 5.75
C GLY A 43 16.30 6.94 4.49
N ALA A 44 15.67 6.16 3.61
CA ALA A 44 16.21 5.80 2.29
C ALA A 44 15.91 6.84 1.20
N GLY A 45 15.20 7.93 1.52
CA GLY A 45 14.91 9.04 0.61
C GLY A 45 13.65 8.86 -0.23
N PHE A 46 12.71 8.00 0.17
CA PHE A 46 11.39 7.91 -0.45
C PHE A 46 10.39 8.91 0.15
N ASP A 47 9.43 9.35 -0.66
CA ASP A 47 8.23 10.06 -0.19
C ASP A 47 7.13 9.02 0.09
N VAL A 48 6.89 8.74 1.38
CA VAL A 48 6.02 7.63 1.79
C VAL A 48 4.60 8.13 2.00
N VAL A 49 3.66 7.43 1.38
CA VAL A 49 2.23 7.69 1.50
C VAL A 49 1.57 6.48 2.08
N VAL A 50 0.65 6.69 3.01
CA VAL A 50 -0.19 5.64 3.61
C VAL A 50 -1.64 5.98 3.28
N PRO A 51 -2.48 5.02 2.82
CA PRO A 51 -3.90 5.27 2.61
C PRO A 51 -4.57 5.82 3.88
N GLU A 52 -5.33 6.92 3.77
CA GLU A 52 -6.06 7.49 4.91
C GLU A 52 -7.26 6.65 5.37
N PRO A 53 -8.07 6.04 4.49
CA PRO A 53 -9.19 5.22 4.93
C PRO A 53 -8.72 3.86 5.43
N ASP A 54 -9.38 3.34 6.47
CA ASP A 54 -9.20 1.97 6.93
C ASP A 54 -9.69 0.99 5.84
N LEU A 55 -8.74 0.42 5.11
CA LEU A 55 -8.99 -0.58 4.07
C LEU A 55 -8.41 -1.93 4.50
N CYS A 56 -9.02 -3.02 3.99
CA CYS A 56 -8.49 -4.37 4.15
C CYS A 56 -8.45 -5.03 2.79
N CYS A 57 -7.37 -5.78 2.51
CA CYS A 57 -7.20 -6.48 1.24
C CYS A 57 -8.27 -7.57 1.02
N GLY A 58 -8.99 -8.00 2.07
CA GLY A 58 -10.09 -8.95 1.95
C GLY A 58 -9.64 -10.41 1.82
N ARG A 59 -8.38 -10.74 2.18
CA ARG A 59 -7.85 -12.12 2.14
C ARG A 59 -8.81 -13.15 2.76
N PRO A 60 -9.35 -12.97 3.98
CA PRO A 60 -10.28 -13.94 4.55
C PRO A 60 -11.56 -14.11 3.72
N LEU A 61 -12.07 -13.02 3.13
CA LEU A 61 -13.28 -13.10 2.30
C LEU A 61 -13.03 -13.95 1.05
N TYR A 62 -11.84 -13.85 0.45
CA TYR A 62 -11.46 -14.69 -0.67
C TYR A 62 -11.35 -16.16 -0.24
N ASP A 63 -10.64 -16.44 0.85
CA ASP A 63 -10.39 -17.79 1.36
C ASP A 63 -11.66 -18.56 1.71
N TYR A 64 -12.64 -17.88 2.31
CA TYR A 64 -13.92 -18.49 2.68
C TYR A 64 -14.96 -18.45 1.55
N GLY A 65 -14.56 -18.08 0.32
CA GLY A 65 -15.44 -18.09 -0.85
C GLY A 65 -16.49 -16.98 -0.85
N MET A 66 -16.34 -15.95 -0.03
CA MET A 66 -17.20 -14.76 0.01
C MET A 66 -16.85 -13.79 -1.14
N LEU A 67 -16.77 -14.31 -2.36
CA LEU A 67 -16.15 -13.64 -3.52
C LEU A 67 -16.87 -12.35 -3.92
N ASP A 68 -18.20 -12.28 -3.78
CA ASP A 68 -18.93 -11.04 -4.07
C ASP A 68 -18.57 -9.92 -3.11
N THR A 69 -18.35 -10.24 -1.83
CA THR A 69 -17.90 -9.27 -0.83
C THR A 69 -16.45 -8.88 -1.07
N ALA A 70 -15.58 -9.87 -1.38
CA ALA A 70 -14.20 -9.61 -1.75
C ALA A 70 -14.10 -8.66 -2.96
N LYS A 71 -14.90 -8.91 -4.02
CA LYS A 71 -14.98 -8.02 -5.19
C LYS A 71 -15.39 -6.60 -4.81
N ARG A 72 -16.42 -6.43 -3.95
CA ARG A 72 -16.84 -5.09 -3.51
C ARG A 72 -15.71 -4.35 -2.78
N TRP A 73 -14.99 -5.02 -1.89
CA TRP A 73 -13.88 -4.41 -1.16
C TRP A 73 -12.70 -4.06 -2.08
N LEU A 74 -12.32 -4.96 -2.98
CA LEU A 74 -11.27 -4.69 -3.97
C LEU A 74 -11.66 -3.54 -4.92
N SER A 75 -12.91 -3.46 -5.36
CA SER A 75 -13.40 -2.32 -6.14
C SER A 75 -13.32 -0.99 -5.38
N GLN A 76 -13.58 -1.01 -4.06
CA GLN A 76 -13.40 0.17 -3.22
C GLN A 76 -11.92 0.56 -3.14
N ILE A 77 -11.00 -0.39 -2.96
CA ILE A 77 -9.55 -0.13 -2.96
C ILE A 77 -9.10 0.49 -4.28
N LEU A 78 -9.50 -0.08 -5.43
CA LEU A 78 -9.17 0.46 -6.75
C LEU A 78 -9.70 1.89 -6.93
N THR A 79 -10.88 2.18 -6.37
CA THR A 79 -11.46 3.52 -6.41
C THR A 79 -10.70 4.49 -5.51
N THR A 80 -10.41 4.11 -4.27
CA THR A 80 -9.70 4.94 -3.29
C THR A 80 -8.27 5.22 -3.71
N LEU A 81 -7.57 4.23 -4.27
CA LEU A 81 -6.16 4.34 -4.66
C LEU A 81 -5.98 4.76 -6.13
N ARG A 82 -7.06 5.14 -6.82
CA ARG A 82 -7.07 5.48 -8.25
C ARG A 82 -5.91 6.39 -8.64
N SER A 83 -5.70 7.49 -7.92
CA SER A 83 -4.66 8.47 -8.26
C SER A 83 -3.25 7.90 -8.18
N GLU A 84 -2.96 7.09 -7.15
CA GLU A 84 -1.65 6.46 -6.97
C GLU A 84 -1.42 5.35 -8.02
N ILE A 85 -2.44 4.55 -8.32
CA ILE A 85 -2.39 3.51 -9.37
C ILE A 85 -2.20 4.14 -10.74
N GLU A 86 -2.91 5.23 -11.04
CA GLU A 86 -2.80 5.93 -12.33
C GLU A 86 -1.43 6.62 -12.49
N ALA A 87 -0.87 7.13 -11.40
CA ALA A 87 0.48 7.70 -11.35
C ALA A 87 1.61 6.65 -11.43
N GLY A 88 1.29 5.35 -11.28
CA GLY A 88 2.28 4.28 -11.24
C GLY A 88 3.13 4.28 -9.97
N THR A 89 2.59 4.82 -8.86
CA THR A 89 3.25 4.81 -7.55
C THR A 89 3.42 3.35 -7.09
N PRO A 90 4.66 2.88 -6.83
CA PRO A 90 4.87 1.51 -6.35
C PRO A 90 4.21 1.29 -4.98
N MET A 91 3.46 0.19 -4.85
CA MET A 91 2.90 -0.25 -3.57
C MET A 91 3.86 -1.20 -2.86
N ILE A 92 4.10 -0.94 -1.58
CA ILE A 92 4.91 -1.77 -0.69
C ILE A 92 3.98 -2.32 0.39
N GLY A 93 3.88 -3.65 0.51
CA GLY A 93 3.20 -4.30 1.62
C GLY A 93 4.21 -4.93 2.59
N LEU A 94 3.88 -4.89 3.88
CA LEU A 94 4.67 -5.53 4.94
C LEU A 94 4.29 -7.00 5.14
N GLU A 95 3.04 -7.32 4.83
CA GLU A 95 2.44 -8.62 5.05
C GLU A 95 2.23 -9.35 3.70
N PRO A 96 2.77 -10.57 3.52
CA PRO A 96 2.73 -11.27 2.24
C PRO A 96 1.33 -11.58 1.71
N SER A 97 0.36 -11.96 2.56
CA SER A 97 -0.98 -12.38 2.12
C SER A 97 -1.76 -11.26 1.45
N CYS A 98 -1.68 -10.02 1.94
CA CYS A 98 -2.30 -8.88 1.28
C CYS A 98 -1.61 -8.57 -0.05
N THR A 99 -0.27 -8.68 -0.13
CA THR A 99 0.42 -8.51 -1.42
C THR A 99 0.06 -9.59 -2.44
N ALA A 100 -0.15 -10.84 -1.99
CA ALA A 100 -0.66 -11.91 -2.85
C ALA A 100 -2.05 -11.57 -3.37
N VAL A 101 -2.95 -11.06 -2.52
CA VAL A 101 -4.29 -10.64 -2.94
C VAL A 101 -4.25 -9.61 -4.08
N PHE A 102 -3.36 -8.62 -4.01
CA PHE A 102 -3.24 -7.62 -5.07
C PHE A 102 -2.60 -8.19 -6.36
N ARG A 103 -1.71 -9.17 -6.24
CA ARG A 103 -1.02 -9.78 -7.38
C ARG A 103 -1.87 -10.81 -8.10
N ASP A 104 -2.46 -11.74 -7.35
CA ASP A 104 -3.06 -12.97 -7.88
C ASP A 104 -4.58 -12.93 -7.82
N GLU A 105 -5.17 -12.79 -6.62
CA GLU A 105 -6.62 -12.85 -6.44
C GLU A 105 -7.36 -11.66 -7.10
N LEU A 106 -6.78 -10.47 -7.07
CA LEU A 106 -7.30 -9.30 -7.76
C LEU A 106 -7.38 -9.55 -9.27
N MET A 107 -6.35 -10.15 -9.86
CA MET A 107 -6.32 -10.49 -11.29
C MET A 107 -7.27 -11.63 -11.64
N ALA A 108 -7.47 -12.60 -10.74
CA ALA A 108 -8.49 -13.64 -10.91
C ALA A 108 -9.92 -13.07 -10.93
N LEU A 109 -10.19 -12.02 -10.14
CA LEU A 109 -11.51 -11.40 -10.05
C LEU A 109 -11.76 -10.31 -11.10
N PHE A 110 -10.70 -9.64 -11.58
CA PHE A 110 -10.76 -8.50 -12.49
C PHE A 110 -9.73 -8.58 -13.64
N PRO A 111 -9.73 -9.64 -14.47
CA PRO A 111 -8.65 -9.94 -15.42
C PRO A 111 -8.45 -8.89 -16.53
N HIS A 112 -9.46 -8.05 -16.78
CA HIS A 112 -9.44 -7.02 -17.83
C HIS A 112 -9.58 -5.60 -17.28
N HIS A 113 -9.54 -5.43 -15.95
CA HIS A 113 -9.67 -4.12 -15.35
C HIS A 113 -8.32 -3.41 -15.32
N GLU A 114 -8.21 -2.27 -16.00
CA GLU A 114 -6.94 -1.57 -16.20
C GLU A 114 -6.21 -1.25 -14.88
N GLN A 115 -6.92 -0.74 -13.89
CA GLN A 115 -6.31 -0.42 -12.59
C GLN A 115 -5.87 -1.66 -11.81
N ALA A 116 -6.56 -2.79 -12.00
CA ALA A 116 -6.17 -4.06 -11.36
C ALA A 116 -4.87 -4.60 -11.99
N ILE A 117 -4.77 -4.51 -13.32
CA ILE A 117 -3.56 -4.86 -14.07
C ILE A 117 -2.38 -4.00 -13.60
N ARG A 118 -2.57 -2.68 -13.45
CA ARG A 118 -1.51 -1.78 -12.98
C ARG A 118 -1.08 -2.07 -11.54
N LEU A 119 -2.04 -2.32 -10.64
CA LEU A 119 -1.75 -2.57 -9.23
C LEU A 119 -1.06 -3.93 -8.98
N SER A 120 -1.26 -4.91 -9.86
CA SER A 120 -0.67 -6.26 -9.71
C SER A 120 0.80 -6.38 -10.15
N GLN A 121 1.37 -5.34 -10.75
CA GLN A 121 2.78 -5.32 -11.18
C GLN A 121 3.71 -5.04 -10.00
#